data_AF-A0A7Y9GGN0-F1
#
_entry.id   AF-A0A7Y9GGN0-F1
#
_cell.length_a   1.000
_cell.length_b   1.000
_cell.length_c   1.000
_cell.angle_alpha   90.00
_cell.angle_beta   90.00
_cell.angle_gamma   90.00
#
_symmetry.space_group_name_H-M   'P 1'
#
loop_
_entity.id
_entity.type
_entity.pdbx_description
1 polymer ?
#
loop_
_entity_poly.entity_id
_entity_poly.type
_entity_poly.pdbx_seq_one_letter_code
_entity_poly.pdbx_strand_id
1 'polypeptide(L)'
;MRFRSLLTTAALGAALAVPVAAPPAAAVPSGCDATDAEIYAAPPATVTGSPGDLLACRPAKLTNIPGDVPMKAWKVRYVSTDAKGAGNVVTGTVAVPDAAWTKGGSRPTVAFNPGTLGSGPQCAFSKQLAGEYVDMYEGANLTLFLKAGFAVAATDGAGYLAGQVHTYMVGANAGHALLDAVRTSRRIPGGPLTADGAVGISGYSEGGAAALWGAQLASSYAPELKVVGAAAGGVPGDLKLTAEQLNGSLFAGFLADALVGLHAAHPEMPFDELMNDRGVQAIKDVRSNCLYGTLAVFLGARAESFSTDGLSLGQIYALRGPGGVTWGDIVDRQKLGVGIGTPSSGATYRIGFPVFQYRGWLEEIIPHETEDATRQAYCKAGITTTWKNTYPAEHLSTDWGAAGDVTNFLGDRFEGKPAQGNC
;
A
#
# COMPACT_ATOMS: atom_id res chain seq x y z
N MET A 1 -26.85 69.46 12.72
CA MET A 1 -25.71 68.58 12.38
C MET A 1 -25.08 68.06 13.66
N ARG A 2 -25.32 66.80 14.03
CA ARG A 2 -24.60 66.10 15.11
C ARG A 2 -24.40 64.65 14.67
N PHE A 3 -23.17 64.32 14.28
CA PHE A 3 -22.73 62.96 14.00
C PHE A 3 -22.64 62.19 15.33
N ARG A 4 -23.26 61.00 15.39
CA ARG A 4 -23.05 60.02 16.46
C ARG A 4 -22.18 58.89 15.88
N SER A 5 -20.95 58.78 16.38
CA SER A 5 -20.04 57.66 16.09
C SER A 5 -20.48 56.42 16.87
N LEU A 6 -20.59 55.29 16.19
CA LEU A 6 -20.73 53.95 16.76
C LEU A 6 -19.33 53.33 16.90
N LEU A 7 -18.94 52.98 18.13
CA LEU A 7 -17.77 52.15 18.40
C LEU A 7 -18.21 50.68 18.45
N THR A 8 -17.72 49.88 17.51
CA THR A 8 -17.81 48.41 17.53
C THR A 8 -16.55 47.83 18.18
N THR A 9 -16.70 47.21 19.35
CA THR A 9 -15.66 46.42 20.01
C THR A 9 -15.53 45.05 19.35
N ALA A 10 -14.38 44.76 18.74
CA ALA A 10 -14.02 43.42 18.27
C ALA A 10 -13.37 42.62 19.42
N ALA A 11 -13.99 41.51 19.81
CA ALA A 11 -13.41 40.56 20.75
C ALA A 11 -12.57 39.52 19.98
N LEU A 12 -11.23 39.58 20.11
CA LEU A 12 -10.35 38.50 19.67
C LEU A 12 -10.39 37.37 20.71
N GLY A 13 -11.00 36.24 20.37
CA GLY A 13 -10.87 34.99 21.12
C GLY A 13 -9.55 34.31 20.74
N ALA A 14 -8.58 34.31 21.66
CA ALA A 14 -7.36 33.51 21.52
C ALA A 14 -7.70 32.04 21.80
N ALA A 15 -7.66 31.19 20.77
CA ALA A 15 -7.75 29.75 20.93
C ALA A 15 -6.44 29.22 21.55
N LEU A 16 -6.51 28.74 22.78
CA LEU A 16 -5.41 28.03 23.45
C LEU A 16 -5.22 26.68 22.76
N ALA A 17 -4.14 26.54 21.99
CA ALA A 17 -3.69 25.25 21.48
C ALA A 17 -3.13 24.42 22.65
N VAL A 18 -3.83 23.35 23.02
CA VAL A 18 -3.31 22.37 23.97
C VAL A 18 -2.20 21.58 23.26
N PRO A 19 -0.96 21.53 23.79
CA PRO A 19 0.09 20.73 23.18
C PRO A 19 -0.27 19.25 23.32
N VAL A 20 -0.48 18.58 22.19
CA VAL A 20 -0.60 17.12 22.16
C VAL A 20 0.79 16.57 22.49
N ALA A 21 0.92 15.92 23.65
CA ALA A 21 2.16 15.25 24.02
C ALA A 21 2.46 14.13 23.01
N ALA A 22 3.65 14.15 22.41
CA ALA A 22 4.09 13.07 21.53
C ALA A 22 4.14 11.77 22.34
N PRO A 23 3.68 10.63 21.78
CA PRO A 23 3.79 9.35 22.45
C PRO A 23 5.27 9.05 22.77
N PRO A 24 5.57 8.35 23.88
CA PRO A 24 6.93 7.96 24.20
C PRO A 24 7.53 7.16 23.02
N ALA A 25 8.71 7.59 22.56
CA ALA A 25 9.41 6.97 21.45
C ALA A 25 9.74 5.51 21.78
N ALA A 26 9.52 4.60 20.82
CA ALA A 26 9.96 3.23 20.98
C ALA A 26 11.51 3.20 21.01
N ALA A 27 12.09 2.40 21.90
CA ALA A 27 13.54 2.23 21.93
C ALA A 27 14.00 1.59 20.62
N VAL A 28 14.92 2.24 19.90
CA VAL A 28 15.53 1.66 18.71
C VAL A 28 16.31 0.40 19.11
N PRO A 29 16.14 -0.74 18.41
CA PRO A 29 16.89 -1.96 18.68
C PRO A 29 18.40 -1.70 18.65
N SER A 30 19.15 -2.29 19.59
CA SER A 30 20.62 -2.20 19.60
C SER A 30 21.27 -3.02 18.48
N GLY A 31 20.53 -3.98 17.90
CA GLY A 31 20.97 -4.86 16.82
C GLY A 31 19.79 -5.51 16.10
N CYS A 32 20.12 -6.32 15.09
CA CYS A 32 19.14 -7.13 14.37
C CYS A 32 19.29 -8.61 14.73
N ASP A 33 18.95 -8.97 15.95
CA ASP A 33 19.10 -10.31 16.52
C ASP A 33 17.78 -10.99 16.88
N ALA A 34 16.64 -10.39 16.49
CA ALA A 34 15.32 -10.94 16.72
C ALA A 34 15.15 -12.32 16.02
N THR A 35 14.38 -13.19 16.66
CA THR A 35 13.92 -14.45 16.06
C THR A 35 12.82 -14.19 15.03
N ASP A 36 12.56 -15.17 14.16
CA ASP A 36 11.43 -15.07 13.21
C ASP A 36 10.08 -14.96 13.94
N ALA A 37 9.93 -15.71 15.04
CA ALA A 37 8.74 -15.68 15.86
C ALA A 37 8.47 -14.28 16.44
N GLU A 38 9.51 -13.55 16.86
CA GLU A 38 9.38 -12.17 17.37
C GLU A 38 9.00 -11.18 16.26
N ILE A 39 9.54 -11.36 15.05
CA ILE A 39 9.17 -10.51 13.90
C ILE A 39 7.67 -10.62 13.61
N TYR A 40 7.11 -11.83 13.60
CA TYR A 40 5.71 -12.08 13.21
C TYR A 40 4.74 -12.29 14.39
N ALA A 41 5.19 -12.06 15.62
CA ALA A 41 4.35 -12.19 16.81
C ALA A 41 3.09 -11.31 16.70
N ALA A 42 2.01 -11.73 17.36
CA ALA A 42 0.81 -10.90 17.45
C ALA A 42 1.16 -9.49 17.98
N PRO A 43 0.55 -8.42 17.44
CA PRO A 43 0.81 -7.08 17.92
C PRO A 43 0.34 -6.93 19.37
N PRO A 44 1.00 -6.07 20.18
CA PRO A 44 0.48 -5.71 21.49
C PRO A 44 -0.87 -5.01 21.36
N ALA A 45 -1.71 -5.09 22.40
CA ALA A 45 -3.01 -4.41 22.42
C ALA A 45 -2.90 -2.87 22.30
N THR A 46 -1.75 -2.31 22.66
CA THR A 46 -1.45 -0.89 22.48
C THR A 46 -0.09 -0.77 21.80
N VAL A 47 -0.07 -0.10 20.65
CA VAL A 47 1.15 0.19 19.91
C VAL A 47 1.75 1.49 20.45
N THR A 48 3.04 1.45 20.79
CA THR A 48 3.83 2.60 21.24
C THR A 48 4.88 2.92 20.18
N GLY A 49 5.38 4.16 20.19
CA GLY A 49 6.29 4.67 19.15
C GLY A 49 5.59 5.49 18.08
N SER A 50 6.40 6.03 17.17
CA SER A 50 6.00 6.85 16.03
C SER A 50 6.02 6.04 14.74
N PRO A 51 5.22 6.40 13.73
CA PRO A 51 5.29 5.78 12.40
C PRO A 51 6.72 5.68 11.86
N GLY A 52 7.07 4.49 11.38
CA GLY A 52 8.41 4.14 10.90
C GLY A 52 9.41 3.76 11.99
N ASP A 53 9.04 3.74 13.28
CA ASP A 53 9.89 3.20 14.34
C ASP A 53 10.16 1.72 14.09
N LEU A 54 11.44 1.37 14.02
CA LEU A 54 11.89 -0.01 13.94
C LEU A 54 11.72 -0.64 15.32
N LEU A 55 10.90 -1.69 15.43
CA LEU A 55 10.64 -2.42 16.67
C LEU A 55 11.55 -3.63 16.82
N ALA A 56 11.80 -4.35 15.72
CA ALA A 56 12.69 -5.49 15.68
C ALA A 56 13.18 -5.73 14.24
N CYS A 57 14.38 -6.27 14.10
CA CYS A 57 14.91 -6.69 12.81
C CYS A 57 15.76 -7.95 12.95
N ARG A 58 15.95 -8.65 11.84
CA ARG A 58 16.90 -9.76 11.73
C ARG A 58 17.44 -9.89 10.31
N PRO A 59 18.69 -10.34 10.12
CA PRO A 59 19.18 -10.73 8.82
C PRO A 59 18.28 -11.77 8.16
N ALA A 60 18.15 -11.65 6.84
CA ALA A 60 17.39 -12.55 5.99
C ALA A 60 18.19 -12.89 4.72
N LYS A 61 17.99 -14.10 4.21
CA LYS A 61 18.43 -14.50 2.87
C LYS A 61 17.21 -14.49 1.96
N LEU A 62 17.23 -13.70 0.90
CA LEU A 62 16.11 -13.59 -0.05
C LEU A 62 16.30 -14.60 -1.18
N THR A 63 15.97 -15.87 -0.90
CA THR A 63 16.18 -17.00 -1.83
C THR A 63 15.31 -16.94 -3.08
N ASN A 64 14.18 -16.23 -3.03
CA ASN A 64 13.30 -16.03 -4.18
C ASN A 64 13.59 -14.74 -4.98
N ILE A 65 14.74 -14.09 -4.74
CA ILE A 65 15.27 -13.07 -5.64
C ILE A 65 16.20 -13.75 -6.66
N PRO A 66 15.82 -13.86 -7.94
CA PRO A 66 16.63 -14.57 -8.93
C PRO A 66 17.88 -13.78 -9.32
N GLY A 67 18.89 -14.53 -9.80
CA GLY A 67 20.11 -13.96 -10.40
C GLY A 67 21.20 -13.56 -9.41
N ASP A 68 21.19 -14.15 -8.21
CA ASP A 68 22.28 -14.13 -7.21
C ASP A 68 22.85 -12.73 -6.93
N VAL A 69 21.99 -11.71 -6.83
CA VAL A 69 22.42 -10.34 -6.57
C VAL A 69 23.05 -10.24 -5.17
N PRO A 70 24.34 -9.89 -5.03
CA PRO A 70 24.96 -9.75 -3.71
C PRO A 70 24.33 -8.59 -2.93
N MET A 71 23.81 -8.87 -1.74
CA MET A 71 23.08 -7.91 -0.94
C MET A 71 23.11 -8.27 0.56
N LYS A 72 22.85 -7.26 1.39
CA LYS A 72 22.37 -7.44 2.75
C LYS A 72 20.86 -7.26 2.78
N ALA A 73 20.17 -8.15 3.48
CA ALA A 73 18.73 -8.04 3.66
C ALA A 73 18.31 -8.31 5.10
N TRP A 74 17.19 -7.72 5.49
CA TRP A 74 16.59 -7.87 6.80
C TRP A 74 15.08 -8.04 6.70
N LYS A 75 14.53 -8.94 7.53
CA LYS A 75 13.12 -8.85 7.92
C LYS A 75 13.01 -7.78 9.00
N VAL A 76 12.03 -6.91 8.89
CA VAL A 76 11.79 -5.80 9.81
C VAL A 76 10.36 -5.85 10.36
N ARG A 77 10.20 -5.45 11.61
CA ARG A 77 8.92 -5.20 12.30
C ARG A 77 8.90 -3.74 12.72
N TYR A 78 7.86 -3.00 12.37
CA TYR A 78 7.82 -1.56 12.56
C TYR A 78 6.42 -1.01 12.84
N VAL A 79 6.39 0.19 13.41
CA VAL A 79 5.15 0.94 13.68
C VAL A 79 4.65 1.61 12.39
N SER A 80 3.35 1.50 12.12
CA SER A 80 2.65 2.23 11.07
C SER A 80 1.34 2.82 11.63
N THR A 81 0.52 3.39 10.77
CA THR A 81 -0.78 3.98 11.12
C THR A 81 -1.89 3.30 10.31
N ASP A 82 -2.99 2.94 10.98
CA ASP A 82 -4.17 2.40 10.31
C ASP A 82 -5.07 3.50 9.72
N ALA A 83 -6.11 3.09 9.00
CA ALA A 83 -7.04 3.96 8.28
C ALA A 83 -7.92 4.82 9.21
N LYS A 84 -7.93 4.50 10.50
CA LYS A 84 -8.63 5.25 11.55
C LYS A 84 -7.69 6.19 12.31
N GLY A 85 -6.40 6.19 11.97
CA GLY A 85 -5.37 7.03 12.57
C GLY A 85 -4.73 6.43 13.83
N ALA A 86 -5.03 5.19 14.18
CA ALA A 86 -4.40 4.51 15.32
C ALA A 86 -3.10 3.82 14.90
N GLY A 87 -2.15 3.71 15.83
CA GLY A 87 -0.90 2.99 15.59
C GLY A 87 -1.14 1.49 15.40
N ASN A 88 -0.53 0.90 14.37
CA ASN A 88 -0.50 -0.55 14.15
C ASN A 88 0.94 -1.05 13.97
N VAL A 89 1.13 -2.37 13.94
CA VAL A 89 2.43 -2.99 13.69
C VAL A 89 2.40 -3.73 12.36
N VAL A 90 3.44 -3.53 11.56
CA VAL A 90 3.60 -4.10 10.22
C VAL A 90 4.98 -4.75 10.11
N THR A 91 5.14 -5.67 9.17
CA THR A 91 6.41 -6.30 8.83
C THR A 91 6.81 -6.01 7.39
N GLY A 92 8.04 -6.33 7.03
CA GLY A 92 8.51 -6.20 5.66
C GLY A 92 9.96 -6.63 5.50
N THR A 93 10.50 -6.34 4.33
CA THR A 93 11.89 -6.63 3.95
C THR A 93 12.61 -5.34 3.56
N VAL A 94 13.82 -5.17 4.06
CA VAL A 94 14.77 -4.17 3.54
C VAL A 94 15.93 -4.91 2.89
N ALA A 95 16.25 -4.57 1.65
CA ALA A 95 17.35 -5.16 0.88
C ALA A 95 18.25 -4.05 0.32
N VAL A 96 19.56 -4.20 0.50
CA VAL A 96 20.56 -3.23 0.04
C VAL A 96 21.66 -3.96 -0.73
N PRO A 97 21.90 -3.63 -2.02
CA PRO A 97 23.00 -4.21 -2.79
C PRO A 97 24.36 -3.94 -2.14
N ASP A 98 25.25 -4.94 -2.17
CA ASP A 98 26.61 -4.82 -1.60
C ASP A 98 27.48 -3.85 -2.40
N ALA A 99 27.25 -3.77 -3.72
CA ALA A 99 27.96 -2.86 -4.61
C ALA A 99 27.80 -1.41 -4.13
N ALA A 100 28.90 -0.69 -3.91
CA ALA A 100 28.90 0.67 -3.44
C ALA A 100 28.06 1.59 -4.35
N TRP A 101 27.31 2.53 -3.76
CA TRP A 101 26.60 3.54 -4.51
C TRP A 101 27.57 4.65 -4.96
N THR A 102 27.76 4.79 -6.26
CA THR A 102 28.77 5.71 -6.85
C THR A 102 28.16 6.88 -7.64
N LYS A 103 26.84 6.94 -7.79
CA LYS A 103 26.15 7.98 -8.58
C LYS A 103 25.94 9.31 -7.83
N GLY A 104 26.64 9.50 -6.72
CA GLY A 104 26.55 10.70 -5.88
C GLY A 104 25.35 10.71 -4.94
N GLY A 105 25.45 11.51 -3.87
CA GLY A 105 24.45 11.56 -2.81
C GLY A 105 24.23 10.22 -2.10
N SER A 106 23.13 10.14 -1.38
CA SER A 106 22.73 8.94 -0.64
C SER A 106 22.01 7.94 -1.55
N ARG A 107 22.25 6.64 -1.33
CA ARG A 107 21.62 5.58 -2.13
C ARG A 107 20.10 5.73 -2.10
N PRO A 108 19.42 5.76 -3.26
CA PRO A 108 17.97 5.84 -3.31
C PRO A 108 17.32 4.54 -2.84
N THR A 109 16.03 4.61 -2.50
CA THR A 109 15.25 3.43 -2.12
C THR A 109 13.92 3.40 -2.84
N VAL A 110 13.58 2.22 -3.32
CA VAL A 110 12.24 1.91 -3.82
C VAL A 110 11.39 1.44 -2.64
N ALA A 111 10.36 2.21 -2.29
CA ALA A 111 9.26 1.76 -1.47
C ALA A 111 8.40 0.83 -2.33
N PHE A 112 8.34 -0.45 -1.98
CA PHE A 112 7.67 -1.46 -2.78
C PHE A 112 6.48 -2.07 -2.02
N ASN A 113 5.33 -2.15 -2.66
CA ASN A 113 4.20 -2.94 -2.20
C ASN A 113 3.92 -4.02 -3.26
N PRO A 114 3.86 -5.30 -2.89
CA PRO A 114 3.58 -6.37 -3.84
C PRO A 114 2.15 -6.29 -4.37
N GLY A 115 1.91 -6.98 -5.48
CA GLY A 115 0.55 -7.35 -5.85
C GLY A 115 -0.06 -8.36 -4.87
N THR A 116 -1.26 -8.84 -5.18
CA THR A 116 -2.00 -9.74 -4.30
C THR A 116 -1.25 -11.04 -4.05
N LEU A 117 -1.04 -11.37 -2.77
CA LEU A 117 -0.40 -12.62 -2.33
C LEU A 117 -1.34 -13.51 -1.49
N GLY A 118 -2.56 -13.04 -1.23
CA GLY A 118 -3.54 -13.65 -0.33
C GLY A 118 -3.47 -13.08 1.09
N SER A 119 -4.49 -13.34 1.90
CA SER A 119 -4.75 -12.55 3.12
C SER A 119 -4.27 -13.18 4.43
N GLY A 120 -3.80 -14.43 4.40
CA GLY A 120 -3.31 -15.12 5.60
C GLY A 120 -1.92 -14.64 6.06
N PRO A 121 -1.59 -14.69 7.38
CA PRO A 121 -0.28 -14.30 7.90
C PRO A 121 0.94 -15.02 7.28
N GLN A 122 0.74 -16.21 6.74
CA GLN A 122 1.75 -17.00 6.02
C GLN A 122 2.09 -16.42 4.64
N CYS A 123 1.19 -15.61 4.07
CA CYS A 123 1.32 -15.04 2.73
C CYS A 123 2.13 -13.75 2.68
N ALA A 124 2.59 -13.25 3.84
CA ALA A 124 3.43 -12.06 3.96
C ALA A 124 4.59 -12.08 2.96
N PHE A 125 4.78 -11.00 2.20
CA PHE A 125 5.78 -10.94 1.13
C PHE A 125 7.21 -11.19 1.62
N SER A 126 7.54 -10.72 2.81
CA SER A 126 8.83 -10.92 3.46
C SER A 126 9.16 -12.38 3.79
N LYS A 127 8.14 -13.21 4.05
CA LYS A 127 8.27 -14.67 4.13
C LYS A 127 8.49 -15.29 2.76
N GLN A 128 7.71 -14.86 1.77
CA GLN A 128 7.80 -15.40 0.41
C GLN A 128 9.13 -15.07 -0.26
N LEU A 129 9.66 -13.85 -0.08
CA LEU A 129 11.00 -13.48 -0.55
C LEU A 129 12.10 -14.34 0.07
N ALA A 130 11.92 -14.79 1.32
CA ALA A 130 12.83 -15.69 2.03
C ALA A 130 12.64 -17.17 1.69
N GLY A 131 11.70 -17.51 0.77
CA GLY A 131 11.45 -18.88 0.32
C GLY A 131 10.61 -19.72 1.29
N GLU A 132 9.89 -19.10 2.22
CA GLU A 132 9.02 -19.79 3.19
C GLU A 132 7.65 -20.16 2.60
N TYR A 133 7.26 -19.51 1.51
CA TYR A 133 6.05 -19.79 0.71
C TYR A 133 6.33 -19.50 -0.77
N VAL A 134 5.54 -20.09 -1.68
CA VAL A 134 5.82 -20.09 -3.13
C VAL A 134 4.61 -19.61 -3.95
N ASP A 135 4.01 -18.49 -3.56
CA ASP A 135 2.95 -17.81 -4.33
C ASP A 135 3.44 -16.50 -4.98
N MET A 136 4.66 -16.08 -4.63
CA MET A 136 5.25 -14.82 -5.03
C MET A 136 5.76 -14.85 -6.48
N TYR A 137 5.49 -13.76 -7.21
CA TYR A 137 5.82 -13.62 -8.63
C TYR A 137 6.66 -12.36 -8.97
N GLU A 138 6.93 -11.47 -8.01
CA GLU A 138 7.58 -10.16 -8.25
C GLU A 138 9.09 -10.14 -7.96
N GLY A 139 9.70 -11.29 -7.63
CA GLY A 139 11.12 -11.36 -7.27
C GLY A 139 12.03 -10.87 -8.40
N ALA A 140 11.66 -11.16 -9.66
CA ALA A 140 12.37 -10.67 -10.84
C ALA A 140 12.30 -9.14 -10.99
N ASN A 141 11.20 -8.51 -10.59
CA ASN A 141 11.06 -7.05 -10.62
C ASN A 141 12.01 -6.42 -9.60
N LEU A 142 12.06 -6.98 -8.39
CA LEU A 142 13.00 -6.55 -7.34
C LEU A 142 14.46 -6.75 -7.76
N THR A 143 14.77 -7.84 -8.49
CA THR A 143 16.10 -8.05 -9.07
C THR A 143 16.54 -6.87 -9.95
N LEU A 144 15.63 -6.26 -10.73
CA LEU A 144 15.98 -5.11 -11.58
C LEU A 144 16.33 -3.88 -10.75
N PHE A 145 15.58 -3.55 -9.70
CA PHE A 145 15.92 -2.46 -8.78
C PHE A 145 17.27 -2.68 -8.09
N LEU A 146 17.50 -3.89 -7.59
CA LEU A 146 18.74 -4.24 -6.88
C LEU A 146 19.95 -4.21 -7.83
N LYS A 147 19.82 -4.71 -9.07
CA LYS A 147 20.88 -4.62 -10.09
C LYS A 147 21.13 -3.19 -10.57
N ALA A 148 20.12 -2.32 -10.54
CA ALA A 148 20.28 -0.88 -10.79
C ALA A 148 20.97 -0.15 -9.61
N GLY A 149 21.24 -0.85 -8.50
CA GLY A 149 21.92 -0.32 -7.33
C GLY A 149 20.98 0.36 -6.33
N PHE A 150 19.66 0.28 -6.53
CA PHE A 150 18.68 0.85 -5.61
C PHE A 150 18.51 -0.06 -4.40
N ALA A 151 18.33 0.52 -3.22
CA ALA A 151 17.81 -0.26 -2.10
C ALA A 151 16.30 -0.50 -2.29
N VAL A 152 15.78 -1.55 -1.68
CA VAL A 152 14.35 -1.87 -1.67
C VAL A 152 13.88 -1.90 -0.21
N ALA A 153 12.81 -1.18 0.08
CA ALA A 153 12.03 -1.31 1.31
C ALA A 153 10.64 -1.81 0.93
N ALA A 154 10.45 -3.13 1.00
CA ALA A 154 9.20 -3.79 0.66
C ALA A 154 8.36 -4.02 1.91
N THR A 155 7.14 -3.50 1.93
CA THR A 155 6.20 -3.74 3.03
C THR A 155 5.44 -5.04 2.84
N ASP A 156 5.09 -5.73 3.92
CA ASP A 156 4.06 -6.76 3.87
C ASP A 156 2.66 -6.13 3.84
N GLY A 157 2.49 -4.90 4.34
CA GLY A 157 1.18 -4.31 4.58
C GLY A 157 0.56 -4.76 5.91
N ALA A 158 -0.54 -4.10 6.30
CA ALA A 158 -1.17 -4.36 7.59
C ALA A 158 -1.90 -5.72 7.62
N GLY A 159 -1.85 -6.41 8.76
CA GLY A 159 -2.67 -7.62 9.01
C GLY A 159 -1.99 -8.97 8.74
N TYR A 160 -0.67 -8.99 8.49
CA TYR A 160 0.08 -10.22 8.27
C TYR A 160 0.75 -10.83 9.53
N LEU A 161 0.51 -10.25 10.72
CA LEU A 161 1.01 -10.81 11.98
C LEU A 161 0.15 -11.96 12.48
N ALA A 162 0.70 -12.77 13.40
CA ALA A 162 -0.03 -13.89 13.99
C ALA A 162 -1.40 -13.46 14.56
N GLY A 163 -2.45 -14.19 14.19
CA GLY A 163 -3.83 -13.93 14.61
C GLY A 163 -4.56 -12.83 13.83
N GLN A 164 -3.89 -12.19 12.86
CA GLN A 164 -4.49 -11.18 12.00
C GLN A 164 -4.83 -11.74 10.61
N VAL A 165 -5.48 -10.92 9.81
CA VAL A 165 -5.74 -11.13 8.38
C VAL A 165 -5.43 -9.82 7.67
N HIS A 166 -4.89 -9.90 6.46
CA HIS A 166 -4.52 -8.74 5.69
C HIS A 166 -5.72 -7.82 5.46
N THR A 167 -5.53 -6.50 5.67
CA THR A 167 -6.56 -5.50 5.37
C THR A 167 -6.54 -5.15 3.87
N TYR A 168 -6.78 -6.17 3.04
CA TYR A 168 -6.70 -6.10 1.58
C TYR A 168 -7.50 -4.91 1.03
N MET A 169 -6.89 -4.14 0.13
CA MET A 169 -7.45 -2.95 -0.51
C MET A 169 -7.83 -1.76 0.41
N VAL A 170 -7.37 -1.75 1.67
CA VAL A 170 -7.48 -0.56 2.53
C VAL A 170 -6.35 0.41 2.23
N GLY A 171 -6.63 1.38 1.37
CA GLY A 171 -5.64 2.26 0.76
C GLY A 171 -4.80 3.05 1.75
N ALA A 172 -5.43 3.63 2.79
CA ALA A 172 -4.71 4.36 3.82
C ALA A 172 -3.73 3.46 4.60
N ASN A 173 -4.12 2.23 4.96
CA ASN A 173 -3.23 1.26 5.60
C ASN A 173 -2.02 0.96 4.72
N ALA A 174 -2.27 0.68 3.43
CA ALA A 174 -1.24 0.31 2.47
C ALA A 174 -0.26 1.46 2.21
N GLY A 175 -0.76 2.68 2.01
CA GLY A 175 0.07 3.86 1.77
C GLY A 175 0.92 4.26 2.98
N HIS A 176 0.36 4.21 4.20
CA HIS A 176 1.14 4.44 5.42
C HIS A 176 2.24 3.39 5.60
N ALA A 177 1.88 2.10 5.52
CA ALA A 177 2.83 1.00 5.68
C ALA A 177 3.99 1.07 4.66
N LEU A 178 3.70 1.48 3.43
CA LEU A 178 4.67 1.64 2.35
C LEU A 178 5.67 2.78 2.63
N LEU A 179 5.19 3.95 3.08
CA LEU A 179 6.04 5.08 3.45
C LEU A 179 6.84 4.81 4.73
N ASP A 180 6.22 4.13 5.71
CA ASP A 180 6.86 3.77 6.96
C ASP A 180 7.92 2.67 6.81
N ALA A 181 7.80 1.79 5.80
CA ALA A 181 8.87 0.86 5.44
C ALA A 181 10.15 1.61 5.06
N VAL A 182 10.02 2.74 4.35
CA VAL A 182 11.16 3.60 4.01
C VAL A 182 11.76 4.23 5.25
N ARG A 183 10.96 4.81 6.15
CA ARG A 183 11.45 5.35 7.44
C ARG A 183 12.20 4.28 8.23
N THR A 184 11.61 3.09 8.35
CA THR A 184 12.16 1.93 9.06
C THR A 184 13.51 1.52 8.50
N SER A 185 13.65 1.49 7.17
CA SER A 185 14.90 1.09 6.52
C SER A 185 16.08 2.02 6.84
N ARG A 186 15.84 3.23 7.35
CA ARG A 186 16.90 4.20 7.77
C ARG A 186 17.31 4.02 9.22
N ARG A 187 16.60 3.16 9.95
CA ARG A 187 16.77 2.91 11.38
C ARG A 187 17.39 1.54 11.67
N ILE A 188 17.76 0.78 10.64
CA ILE A 188 18.45 -0.50 10.79
C ILE A 188 19.83 -0.25 11.43
N PRO A 189 20.16 -0.86 12.59
CA PRO A 189 21.45 -0.71 13.23
C PRO A 189 22.61 -1.12 12.30
N GLY A 190 23.55 -0.20 12.07
CA GLY A 190 24.66 -0.42 11.13
C GLY A 190 24.26 -0.48 9.65
N GLY A 191 23.01 -0.14 9.33
CA GLY A 191 22.50 -0.04 7.96
C GLY A 191 23.11 1.15 7.20
N PRO A 192 23.27 1.05 5.87
CA PRO A 192 23.95 2.08 5.07
C PRO A 192 23.02 3.19 4.54
N LEU A 193 21.71 3.12 4.81
CA LEU A 193 20.72 4.05 4.24
C LEU A 193 20.51 5.23 5.18
N THR A 194 20.54 6.45 4.62
CA THR A 194 20.46 7.71 5.36
C THR A 194 19.14 8.43 5.09
N ALA A 195 18.82 9.42 5.92
CA ALA A 195 17.55 10.15 5.86
C ALA A 195 17.37 11.02 4.59
N ASP A 196 18.45 11.38 3.92
CA ASP A 196 18.44 12.31 2.78
C ASP A 196 18.34 11.62 1.41
N GLY A 197 18.34 10.28 1.37
CA GLY A 197 18.21 9.48 0.15
C GLY A 197 16.84 9.64 -0.51
N ALA A 198 16.83 9.72 -1.84
CA ALA A 198 15.61 9.83 -2.62
C ALA A 198 14.74 8.56 -2.53
N VAL A 199 13.43 8.74 -2.67
CA VAL A 199 12.42 7.68 -2.56
C VAL A 199 11.65 7.57 -3.86
N GLY A 200 11.61 6.36 -4.41
CA GLY A 200 10.72 5.98 -5.50
C GLY A 200 9.64 5.08 -4.95
N ILE A 201 8.40 5.23 -5.39
CA ILE A 201 7.28 4.36 -4.96
C ILE A 201 6.95 3.44 -6.13
N SER A 202 6.74 2.14 -5.87
CA SER A 202 6.41 1.16 -6.90
C SER A 202 5.45 0.09 -6.41
N GLY A 203 4.56 -0.37 -7.29
CA GLY A 203 3.76 -1.59 -7.10
C GLY A 203 2.83 -1.86 -8.29
N TYR A 204 2.27 -3.06 -8.35
CA TYR A 204 1.36 -3.51 -9.41
C TYR A 204 0.10 -4.17 -8.82
N SER A 205 -1.04 -4.12 -9.51
CA SER A 205 -2.31 -4.67 -9.01
C SER A 205 -2.73 -4.02 -7.68
N GLU A 206 -2.97 -4.79 -6.62
CA GLU A 206 -3.07 -4.28 -5.24
C GLU A 206 -1.92 -3.33 -4.89
N GLY A 207 -0.68 -3.72 -5.18
CA GLY A 207 0.51 -2.90 -4.98
C GLY A 207 0.49 -1.61 -5.79
N GLY A 208 -0.19 -1.61 -6.95
CA GLY A 208 -0.40 -0.42 -7.78
C GLY A 208 -1.35 0.57 -7.09
N ALA A 209 -2.42 0.08 -6.49
CA ALA A 209 -3.29 0.90 -5.66
C ALA A 209 -2.58 1.42 -4.41
N ALA A 210 -1.78 0.57 -3.74
CA ALA A 210 -0.95 0.97 -2.61
C ALA A 210 0.09 2.04 -2.99
N ALA A 211 0.71 1.93 -4.17
CA ALA A 211 1.67 2.89 -4.68
C ALA A 211 1.03 4.27 -4.92
N LEU A 212 -0.18 4.31 -5.51
CA LEU A 212 -0.89 5.57 -5.68
C LEU A 212 -1.40 6.14 -4.34
N TRP A 213 -1.84 5.31 -3.39
CA TRP A 213 -2.17 5.77 -2.04
C TRP A 213 -0.94 6.34 -1.31
N GLY A 214 0.21 5.67 -1.39
CA GLY A 214 1.48 6.17 -0.88
C GLY A 214 1.87 7.51 -1.52
N ALA A 215 1.66 7.65 -2.83
CA ALA A 215 1.90 8.92 -3.53
C ALA A 215 0.97 10.05 -3.03
N GLN A 216 -0.33 9.77 -2.87
CA GLN A 216 -1.33 10.72 -2.37
C GLN A 216 -1.01 11.17 -0.93
N LEU A 217 -0.56 10.24 -0.08
CA LEU A 217 -0.29 10.47 1.33
C LEU A 217 1.09 11.07 1.61
N ALA A 218 2.05 10.96 0.68
CA ALA A 218 3.44 11.36 0.90
C ALA A 218 3.58 12.76 1.52
N SER A 219 2.92 13.78 0.96
CA SER A 219 3.05 15.15 1.45
C SER A 219 2.39 15.41 2.80
N SER A 220 1.33 14.69 3.16
CA SER A 220 0.58 14.92 4.42
C SER A 220 1.06 14.02 5.55
N TYR A 221 1.53 12.82 5.23
CA TYR A 221 1.89 11.77 6.20
C TYR A 221 3.40 11.64 6.40
N ALA A 222 4.19 11.77 5.32
CA ALA A 222 5.64 11.63 5.35
C ALA A 222 6.37 12.75 4.60
N PRO A 223 6.13 14.03 4.97
CA PRO A 223 6.67 15.18 4.26
C PRO A 223 8.20 15.25 4.28
N GLU A 224 8.85 14.56 5.21
CA GLU A 224 10.31 14.49 5.29
C GLU A 224 10.94 13.52 4.28
N LEU A 225 10.16 12.60 3.70
CA LEU A 225 10.65 11.69 2.66
C LEU A 225 10.74 12.41 1.31
N LYS A 226 11.93 12.39 0.70
CA LYS A 226 12.16 12.96 -0.63
C LYS A 226 11.63 12.04 -1.73
N VAL A 227 10.30 11.99 -1.88
CA VAL A 227 9.67 11.22 -2.96
C VAL A 227 9.89 11.93 -4.29
N VAL A 228 10.55 11.24 -5.23
CA VAL A 228 10.93 11.79 -6.55
C VAL A 228 10.16 11.18 -7.71
N GLY A 229 9.39 10.12 -7.47
CA GLY A 229 8.49 9.53 -8.46
C GLY A 229 7.72 8.35 -7.89
N ALA A 230 6.58 8.05 -8.53
CA ALA A 230 5.79 6.86 -8.25
C ALA A 230 5.47 6.13 -9.55
N ALA A 231 5.57 4.80 -9.55
CA ALA A 231 5.16 3.93 -10.64
C ALA A 231 4.07 2.96 -10.14
N ALA A 232 2.96 2.87 -10.85
CA ALA A 232 1.82 2.05 -10.45
C ALA A 232 1.15 1.45 -11.68
N GLY A 233 0.95 0.14 -11.71
CA GLY A 233 0.27 -0.52 -12.83
C GLY A 233 -0.86 -1.46 -12.43
N GLY A 234 -1.75 -1.77 -13.38
CA GLY A 234 -2.89 -2.66 -13.16
C GLY A 234 -3.79 -2.17 -12.02
N VAL A 235 -4.11 -0.87 -11.99
CA VAL A 235 -4.55 -0.21 -10.75
C VAL A 235 -6.08 -0.35 -10.55
N PRO A 236 -6.55 -1.03 -9.47
CA PRO A 236 -7.96 -1.02 -9.09
C PRO A 236 -8.36 0.33 -8.47
N GLY A 237 -8.61 1.33 -9.32
CA GLY A 237 -8.91 2.71 -8.92
C GLY A 237 -10.29 2.95 -8.29
N ASP A 238 -11.22 2.03 -8.53
CA ASP A 238 -12.63 2.07 -8.13
C ASP A 238 -13.08 0.65 -7.83
N LEU A 239 -13.18 0.35 -6.55
CA LEU A 239 -13.42 -1.01 -6.08
C LEU A 239 -14.85 -1.50 -6.34
N LYS A 240 -15.83 -0.61 -6.62
CA LYS A 240 -17.18 -1.06 -6.99
C LYS A 240 -17.17 -1.63 -8.39
N LEU A 241 -16.53 -0.94 -9.34
CA LEU A 241 -16.35 -1.45 -10.70
C LEU A 241 -15.52 -2.74 -10.70
N THR A 242 -14.42 -2.78 -9.93
CA THR A 242 -13.62 -3.99 -9.80
C THR A 242 -14.41 -5.14 -9.18
N ALA A 243 -15.21 -4.89 -8.14
CA ALA A 243 -16.05 -5.92 -7.52
C ALA A 243 -17.09 -6.50 -8.50
N GLU A 244 -17.71 -5.67 -9.33
CA GLU A 244 -18.65 -6.11 -10.36
C GLU A 244 -18.00 -7.04 -11.39
N GLN A 245 -16.78 -6.70 -11.85
CA GLN A 245 -15.99 -7.53 -12.77
C GLN A 245 -15.59 -8.88 -12.13
N LEU A 246 -15.22 -8.86 -10.85
CA LEU A 246 -14.74 -10.05 -10.16
C LEU A 246 -15.87 -11.02 -9.78
N ASN A 247 -17.08 -10.52 -9.48
CA ASN A 247 -18.17 -11.34 -8.95
C ASN A 247 -18.64 -12.42 -9.95
N GLY A 248 -18.40 -13.69 -9.64
CA GLY A 248 -18.70 -14.82 -10.53
C GLY A 248 -17.64 -15.10 -11.61
N SER A 249 -16.52 -14.38 -11.60
CA SER A 249 -15.42 -14.59 -12.54
C SER A 249 -14.43 -15.67 -12.08
N LEU A 250 -13.44 -15.98 -12.92
CA LEU A 250 -12.32 -16.85 -12.54
C LEU A 250 -11.42 -16.23 -11.45
N PHE A 251 -11.57 -14.92 -11.19
CA PHE A 251 -10.79 -14.16 -10.22
C PHE A 251 -11.60 -13.74 -8.99
N ALA A 252 -12.79 -14.33 -8.77
CA ALA A 252 -13.68 -13.98 -7.66
C ALA A 252 -13.05 -14.14 -6.27
N GLY A 253 -11.93 -14.86 -6.14
CA GLY A 253 -11.13 -14.91 -4.92
C GLY A 253 -10.65 -13.55 -4.44
N PHE A 254 -10.31 -12.62 -5.34
CA PHE A 254 -9.91 -11.27 -4.96
C PHE A 254 -11.07 -10.45 -4.37
N LEU A 255 -12.31 -10.73 -4.78
CA LEU A 255 -13.49 -10.14 -4.16
C LEU A 255 -13.68 -10.70 -2.73
N ALA A 256 -13.43 -11.99 -2.52
CA ALA A 256 -13.46 -12.58 -1.18
C ALA A 256 -12.39 -11.97 -0.27
N ASP A 257 -11.15 -11.81 -0.75
CA ASP A 257 -10.07 -11.11 -0.05
C ASP A 257 -10.49 -9.68 0.32
N ALA A 258 -11.09 -8.92 -0.61
CA ALA A 258 -11.55 -7.55 -0.34
C ALA A 258 -12.66 -7.46 0.70
N LEU A 259 -13.67 -8.35 0.64
CA LEU A 259 -14.75 -8.37 1.63
C LEU A 259 -14.21 -8.66 3.04
N VAL A 260 -13.32 -9.65 3.18
CA VAL A 260 -12.71 -10.01 4.48
C VAL A 260 -11.71 -8.95 4.95
N GLY A 261 -10.91 -8.38 4.04
CA GLY A 261 -9.93 -7.36 4.36
C GLY A 261 -10.56 -6.03 4.81
N LEU A 262 -11.65 -5.62 4.15
CA LEU A 262 -12.46 -4.47 4.57
C LEU A 262 -13.15 -4.72 5.92
N HIS A 263 -13.68 -5.92 6.16
CA HIS A 263 -14.18 -6.33 7.49
C HIS A 263 -13.10 -6.26 8.57
N ALA A 264 -11.89 -6.73 8.26
CA ALA A 264 -10.77 -6.67 9.21
C ALA A 264 -10.38 -5.24 9.62
N ALA A 265 -10.51 -4.27 8.72
CA ALA A 265 -10.30 -2.85 9.03
C ALA A 265 -11.52 -2.17 9.68
N HIS A 266 -12.71 -2.71 9.45
CA HIS A 266 -13.99 -2.18 9.92
C HIS A 266 -14.82 -3.22 10.69
N PRO A 267 -14.31 -3.78 11.80
CA PRO A 267 -15.01 -4.81 12.59
C PRO A 267 -16.31 -4.29 13.25
N GLU A 268 -16.53 -2.97 13.24
CA GLU A 268 -17.76 -2.33 13.70
C GLU A 268 -18.94 -2.46 12.72
N MET A 269 -18.68 -2.84 11.47
CA MET A 269 -19.70 -2.98 10.43
C MET A 269 -20.33 -4.37 10.46
N PRO A 270 -21.61 -4.52 10.08
CA PRO A 270 -22.26 -5.81 10.01
C PRO A 270 -21.62 -6.71 8.94
N PHE A 271 -21.21 -7.92 9.33
CA PHE A 271 -20.53 -8.85 8.42
C PHE A 271 -20.69 -10.31 8.86
N ASP A 272 -20.13 -10.70 10.01
CA ASP A 272 -20.05 -12.10 10.45
C ASP A 272 -21.45 -12.71 10.67
N GLU A 273 -22.40 -11.91 11.18
CA GLU A 273 -23.78 -12.30 11.43
C GLU A 273 -24.61 -12.51 10.15
N LEU A 274 -24.13 -12.01 9.01
CA LEU A 274 -24.80 -12.13 7.72
C LEU A 274 -24.46 -13.46 7.02
N MET A 275 -23.39 -14.12 7.45
CA MET A 275 -22.83 -15.28 6.76
C MET A 275 -23.69 -16.52 6.96
N ASN A 276 -23.84 -17.31 5.90
CA ASN A 276 -24.30 -18.69 5.99
C ASN A 276 -23.10 -19.63 6.26
N ASP A 277 -23.31 -20.94 6.36
CA ASP A 277 -22.23 -21.91 6.59
C ASP A 277 -21.09 -21.83 5.56
N ARG A 278 -21.42 -21.55 4.29
CA ARG A 278 -20.41 -21.34 3.23
C ARG A 278 -19.65 -20.04 3.43
N GLY A 279 -20.32 -18.97 3.87
CA GLY A 279 -19.67 -17.69 4.20
C GLY A 279 -18.70 -17.83 5.37
N VAL A 280 -19.10 -18.54 6.43
CA VAL A 280 -18.23 -18.84 7.57
C VAL A 280 -17.00 -19.64 7.13
N GLN A 281 -17.17 -20.61 6.23
CA GLN A 281 -16.04 -21.35 5.66
C GLN A 281 -15.17 -20.47 4.76
N ALA A 282 -15.77 -19.65 3.91
CA ALA A 282 -15.05 -18.72 3.03
C ALA A 282 -14.13 -17.77 3.80
N ILE A 283 -14.57 -17.24 4.95
CA ILE A 283 -13.73 -16.41 5.82
C ILE A 283 -12.51 -17.20 6.33
N LYS A 284 -12.68 -18.47 6.70
CA LYS A 284 -11.58 -19.33 7.12
C LYS A 284 -10.62 -19.62 5.97
N ASP A 285 -11.16 -19.84 4.77
CA ASP A 285 -10.37 -20.11 3.57
C ASP A 285 -9.52 -18.89 3.20
N VAL A 286 -10.08 -17.67 3.20
CA VAL A 286 -9.33 -16.42 2.98
C VAL A 286 -8.21 -16.24 4.01
N ARG A 287 -8.46 -16.57 5.28
CA ARG A 287 -7.45 -16.48 6.35
C ARG A 287 -6.34 -17.54 6.23
N SER A 288 -6.59 -18.63 5.51
CA SER A 288 -5.70 -19.80 5.47
C SER A 288 -5.00 -20.00 4.12
N ASN A 289 -5.50 -19.37 3.06
CA ASN A 289 -4.95 -19.51 1.72
C ASN A 289 -4.14 -18.28 1.30
N CYS A 290 -3.11 -18.55 0.50
CA CYS A 290 -2.43 -17.54 -0.30
C CYS A 290 -3.03 -17.46 -1.70
N LEU A 291 -2.51 -16.58 -2.55
CA LEU A 291 -3.00 -16.25 -3.88
C LEU A 291 -3.62 -17.43 -4.64
N TYR A 292 -2.86 -18.48 -4.93
CA TYR A 292 -3.34 -19.57 -5.79
C TYR A 292 -4.41 -20.42 -5.11
N GLY A 293 -4.28 -20.60 -3.79
CA GLY A 293 -5.29 -21.30 -2.99
C GLY A 293 -6.61 -20.54 -2.96
N THR A 294 -6.57 -19.22 -2.78
CA THR A 294 -7.75 -18.36 -2.79
C THR A 294 -8.42 -18.41 -4.17
N LEU A 295 -7.67 -18.23 -5.26
CA LEU A 295 -8.23 -18.31 -6.61
C LEU A 295 -8.88 -19.68 -6.90
N ALA A 296 -8.26 -20.77 -6.46
CA ALA A 296 -8.80 -22.12 -6.66
C ALA A 296 -10.10 -22.34 -5.87
N VAL A 297 -10.17 -21.90 -4.61
CA VAL A 297 -11.35 -22.08 -3.75
C VAL A 297 -12.54 -21.27 -4.24
N PHE A 298 -12.30 -20.06 -4.74
CA PHE A 298 -13.36 -19.11 -5.11
C PHE A 298 -13.62 -19.05 -6.62
N LEU A 299 -13.14 -20.01 -7.40
CA LEU A 299 -13.30 -20.03 -8.85
C LEU A 299 -14.79 -19.95 -9.26
N GLY A 300 -15.19 -18.86 -9.93
CA GLY A 300 -16.57 -18.63 -10.37
C GLY A 300 -17.55 -18.34 -9.23
N ALA A 301 -17.07 -18.13 -8.01
CA ALA A 301 -17.91 -17.88 -6.85
C ALA A 301 -18.60 -16.50 -6.94
N ARG A 302 -19.81 -16.43 -6.39
CA ARG A 302 -20.61 -15.20 -6.32
C ARG A 302 -20.83 -14.78 -4.87
N ALA A 303 -20.69 -13.49 -4.56
CA ALA A 303 -20.89 -12.92 -3.23
C ALA A 303 -22.24 -13.33 -2.61
N GLU A 304 -23.28 -13.41 -3.44
CA GLU A 304 -24.63 -13.84 -3.10
C GLU A 304 -24.67 -15.26 -2.47
N SER A 305 -23.69 -16.12 -2.77
CA SER A 305 -23.66 -17.50 -2.25
C SER A 305 -23.23 -17.61 -0.79
N PHE A 306 -22.70 -16.54 -0.20
CA PHE A 306 -22.04 -16.58 1.12
C PHE A 306 -22.84 -15.96 2.27
N SER A 307 -23.93 -15.26 1.97
CA SER A 307 -24.82 -14.70 2.99
C SER A 307 -26.10 -15.53 3.15
N THR A 308 -26.73 -15.46 4.33
CA THR A 308 -27.98 -16.15 4.64
C THR A 308 -29.13 -15.68 3.75
N ASP A 309 -29.20 -14.38 3.47
CA ASP A 309 -30.26 -13.76 2.67
C ASP A 309 -29.93 -13.63 1.18
N GLY A 310 -28.79 -14.16 0.72
CA GLY A 310 -28.40 -14.09 -0.68
C GLY A 310 -28.12 -12.67 -1.18
N LEU A 311 -27.51 -11.83 -0.34
CA LEU A 311 -27.30 -10.41 -0.60
C LEU A 311 -26.40 -10.17 -1.83
N SER A 312 -26.91 -9.38 -2.77
CA SER A 312 -26.13 -8.81 -3.88
C SER A 312 -25.12 -7.77 -3.39
N LEU A 313 -24.11 -7.46 -4.22
CA LEU A 313 -23.15 -6.39 -3.93
C LEU A 313 -23.83 -5.05 -3.60
N GLY A 314 -24.86 -4.68 -4.37
CA GLY A 314 -25.63 -3.46 -4.11
C GLY A 314 -26.34 -3.46 -2.75
N GLN A 315 -26.88 -4.61 -2.32
CA GLN A 315 -27.48 -4.74 -1.00
C GLN A 315 -26.41 -4.71 0.11
N ILE A 316 -25.26 -5.34 -0.10
CA ILE A 316 -24.12 -5.28 0.82
C ILE A 316 -23.68 -3.83 1.01
N TYR A 317 -23.52 -3.07 -0.09
CA TYR A 317 -23.14 -1.66 -0.04
C TYR A 317 -24.14 -0.79 0.73
N ALA A 318 -25.43 -1.16 0.76
CA ALA A 318 -26.46 -0.40 1.45
C ALA A 318 -26.53 -0.68 2.96
N LEU A 319 -25.86 -1.72 3.45
CA LEU A 319 -25.83 -2.06 4.88
C LEU A 319 -25.17 -0.94 5.67
N ARG A 320 -25.79 -0.58 6.80
CA ARG A 320 -25.36 0.52 7.67
C ARG A 320 -24.73 -0.02 8.94
N GLY A 321 -23.60 0.55 9.32
CA GLY A 321 -23.02 0.41 10.65
C GLY A 321 -23.22 1.65 11.52
N PRO A 322 -22.40 1.79 12.57
CA PRO A 322 -22.45 2.94 13.48
C PRO A 322 -22.35 4.29 12.77
N GLY A 323 -23.08 5.29 13.25
CA GLY A 323 -23.09 6.64 12.67
C GLY A 323 -23.76 6.74 11.30
N GLY A 324 -24.41 5.68 10.81
CA GLY A 324 -25.10 5.66 9.52
C GLY A 324 -24.19 5.45 8.31
N VAL A 325 -22.88 5.25 8.53
CA VAL A 325 -21.90 4.91 7.48
C VAL A 325 -22.28 3.57 6.86
N THR A 326 -22.23 3.51 5.53
CA THR A 326 -22.51 2.30 4.77
C THR A 326 -21.24 1.58 4.34
N TRP A 327 -21.33 0.29 4.00
CA TRP A 327 -20.24 -0.40 3.31
C TRP A 327 -19.89 0.29 1.99
N GLY A 328 -20.90 0.82 1.27
CA GLY A 328 -20.68 1.61 0.06
C GLY A 328 -19.80 2.84 0.29
N ASP A 329 -20.00 3.57 1.40
CA ASP A 329 -19.16 4.72 1.77
C ASP A 329 -17.72 4.28 2.09
N ILE A 330 -17.55 3.14 2.77
CA ILE A 330 -16.22 2.60 3.11
C ILE A 330 -15.46 2.20 1.84
N VAL A 331 -16.13 1.56 0.88
CA VAL A 331 -15.57 1.19 -0.42
C VAL A 331 -15.22 2.44 -1.23
N ASP A 332 -16.10 3.45 -1.25
CA ASP A 332 -15.84 4.72 -1.98
C ASP A 332 -14.64 5.50 -1.42
N ARG A 333 -14.35 5.38 -0.12
CA ARG A 333 -13.15 6.00 0.48
C ARG A 333 -11.84 5.43 -0.05
N GLN A 334 -11.86 4.25 -0.68
CA GLN A 334 -10.65 3.64 -1.27
C GLN A 334 -10.35 4.15 -2.68
N LYS A 335 -11.27 4.93 -3.27
CA LYS A 335 -11.16 5.43 -4.64
C LYS A 335 -9.92 6.30 -4.84
N LEU A 336 -9.18 6.02 -5.92
CA LEU A 336 -7.96 6.74 -6.27
C LEU A 336 -8.25 7.98 -7.12
N GLY A 337 -7.36 8.98 -7.03
CA GLY A 337 -7.50 10.23 -7.78
C GLY A 337 -8.56 11.19 -7.23
N VAL A 338 -9.06 10.98 -6.01
CA VAL A 338 -10.01 11.87 -5.34
C VAL A 338 -9.27 12.89 -4.49
N GLY A 339 -9.56 14.18 -4.67
CA GLY A 339 -8.98 15.24 -3.84
C GLY A 339 -7.48 15.45 -4.02
N ILE A 340 -6.94 15.05 -5.18
CA ILE A 340 -5.52 15.19 -5.54
C ILE A 340 -5.23 16.52 -6.26
N GLY A 341 -3.98 16.97 -6.20
CA GLY A 341 -3.52 18.17 -6.89
C GLY A 341 -2.02 18.39 -6.81
N THR A 342 -1.53 19.40 -7.51
CA THR A 342 -0.13 19.85 -7.41
C THR A 342 0.17 20.47 -6.03
N PRO A 343 1.44 20.66 -5.65
CA PRO A 343 1.80 21.29 -4.38
C PRO A 343 1.27 22.71 -4.20
N SER A 344 1.04 23.44 -5.29
CA SER A 344 0.48 24.80 -5.27
C SER A 344 -1.05 24.85 -5.22
N SER A 345 -1.72 23.70 -5.23
CA SER A 345 -3.18 23.61 -5.21
C SER A 345 -3.77 23.59 -3.80
N GLY A 346 -5.08 23.80 -3.68
CA GLY A 346 -5.85 23.61 -2.45
C GLY A 346 -6.26 22.17 -2.17
N ALA A 347 -5.68 21.19 -2.87
CA ALA A 347 -6.05 19.78 -2.76
C ALA A 347 -5.69 19.18 -1.39
N THR A 348 -6.46 18.18 -0.97
CA THR A 348 -6.23 17.38 0.24
C THR A 348 -4.94 16.58 0.12
N TYR A 349 -4.76 15.90 -1.01
CA TYR A 349 -3.57 15.11 -1.32
C TYR A 349 -2.73 15.83 -2.36
N ARG A 350 -1.49 16.15 -2.02
CA ARG A 350 -0.60 16.95 -2.87
C ARG A 350 0.53 16.10 -3.39
N ILE A 351 0.64 16.03 -4.71
CA ILE A 351 1.63 15.22 -5.42
C ILE A 351 2.55 16.16 -6.21
N GLY A 352 3.78 16.29 -5.75
CA GLY A 352 4.80 17.18 -6.32
C GLY A 352 5.83 16.51 -7.21
N PHE A 353 5.65 15.23 -7.52
CA PHE A 353 6.58 14.42 -8.28
C PHE A 353 5.89 13.69 -9.43
N PRO A 354 6.63 13.26 -10.47
CA PRO A 354 6.06 12.55 -11.61
C PRO A 354 5.50 11.17 -11.25
N VAL A 355 4.45 10.77 -11.96
CA VAL A 355 3.78 9.47 -11.78
C VAL A 355 3.77 8.71 -13.09
N PHE A 356 4.23 7.46 -13.09
CA PHE A 356 4.12 6.53 -14.20
C PHE A 356 2.99 5.54 -13.94
N GLN A 357 1.90 5.66 -14.68
CA GLN A 357 0.78 4.73 -14.64
C GLN A 357 0.82 3.82 -15.88
N TYR A 358 0.51 2.53 -15.72
CA TYR A 358 0.57 1.59 -16.83
C TYR A 358 -0.40 0.42 -16.70
N ARG A 359 -0.70 -0.24 -17.82
CA ARG A 359 -1.51 -1.46 -17.86
C ARG A 359 -1.25 -2.33 -19.09
N GLY A 360 -1.74 -3.56 -19.05
CA GLY A 360 -1.78 -4.46 -20.18
C GLY A 360 -2.82 -4.02 -21.21
N TRP A 361 -2.58 -4.36 -22.48
CA TRP A 361 -3.60 -4.16 -23.51
C TRP A 361 -4.73 -5.20 -23.41
N LEU A 362 -4.44 -6.38 -22.87
CA LEU A 362 -5.37 -7.50 -22.73
C LEU A 362 -5.83 -7.69 -21.28
N GLU A 363 -5.88 -6.59 -20.51
CA GLU A 363 -6.22 -6.61 -19.10
C GLU A 363 -7.62 -7.24 -18.86
N GLU A 364 -7.67 -8.30 -18.06
CA GLU A 364 -8.84 -9.14 -17.85
C GLU A 364 -9.38 -9.15 -16.41
N ILE A 365 -8.60 -8.63 -15.45
CA ILE A 365 -8.91 -8.66 -14.02
C ILE A 365 -9.44 -7.30 -13.57
N ILE A 366 -8.77 -6.23 -13.96
CA ILE A 366 -9.08 -4.85 -13.55
C ILE A 366 -9.82 -4.13 -14.70
N PRO A 367 -11.02 -3.59 -14.46
CA PRO A 367 -11.77 -2.90 -15.51
C PRO A 367 -10.99 -1.75 -16.13
N HIS A 368 -10.99 -1.67 -17.46
CA HIS A 368 -10.23 -0.63 -18.15
C HIS A 368 -10.66 0.78 -17.74
N GLU A 369 -11.95 0.95 -17.48
CA GLU A 369 -12.58 2.21 -17.12
C GLU A 369 -12.03 2.77 -15.81
N THR A 370 -11.65 1.89 -14.87
CA THR A 370 -11.14 2.33 -13.57
C THR A 370 -9.73 2.92 -13.67
N GLU A 371 -8.88 2.31 -14.49
CA GLU A 371 -7.52 2.80 -14.73
C GLU A 371 -7.54 4.07 -15.59
N ASP A 372 -8.38 4.10 -16.63
CA ASP A 372 -8.53 5.28 -17.48
C ASP A 372 -9.07 6.47 -16.68
N ALA A 373 -10.04 6.25 -15.77
CA ALA A 373 -10.54 7.29 -14.87
C ALA A 373 -9.48 7.77 -13.88
N THR A 374 -8.66 6.86 -13.35
CA THR A 374 -7.55 7.21 -12.45
C THR A 374 -6.52 8.08 -13.17
N ARG A 375 -6.11 7.70 -14.39
CA ARG A 375 -5.23 8.52 -15.24
C ARG A 375 -5.83 9.90 -15.49
N GLN A 376 -7.10 9.95 -15.92
CA GLN A 376 -7.78 11.22 -16.20
C GLN A 376 -7.82 12.14 -14.98
N ALA A 377 -8.06 11.60 -13.79
CA ALA A 377 -8.05 12.36 -12.55
C ALA A 377 -6.67 12.99 -12.28
N TYR A 378 -5.59 12.23 -12.44
CA TYR A 378 -4.22 12.73 -12.28
C TYR A 378 -3.86 13.81 -13.31
N CYS A 379 -4.23 13.61 -14.58
CA CYS A 379 -4.03 14.60 -15.63
C CYS A 379 -4.81 15.89 -15.38
N LYS A 380 -6.08 15.79 -14.99
CA LYS A 380 -6.92 16.96 -14.65
C LYS A 380 -6.38 17.72 -13.44
N ALA A 381 -5.74 17.02 -12.51
CA ALA A 381 -5.10 17.59 -11.32
C ALA A 381 -3.77 18.31 -11.62
N GLY A 382 -3.27 18.25 -12.87
CA GLY A 382 -2.02 18.89 -13.28
C GLY A 382 -0.76 18.15 -12.80
N ILE A 383 -0.90 16.89 -12.39
CA ILE A 383 0.24 16.04 -11.99
C ILE A 383 0.96 15.58 -13.26
N THR A 384 2.28 15.61 -13.26
CA THR A 384 3.08 15.09 -14.38
C THR A 384 2.92 13.58 -14.47
N THR A 385 1.99 13.12 -15.30
CA THR A 385 1.67 11.69 -15.44
C THR A 385 2.10 11.16 -16.79
N THR A 386 2.94 10.13 -16.77
CA THR A 386 3.22 9.28 -17.92
C THR A 386 2.27 8.09 -17.87
N TRP A 387 1.63 7.77 -18.98
CA TRP A 387 0.72 6.65 -19.15
C TRP A 387 1.20 5.72 -20.26
N LYS A 388 1.22 4.42 -20.00
CA LYS A 388 1.50 3.41 -21.03
C LYS A 388 0.57 2.21 -20.89
N ASN A 389 -0.29 2.01 -21.89
CA ASN A 389 -1.22 0.89 -21.98
C ASN A 389 -0.97 0.00 -23.20
N THR A 390 0.23 0.08 -23.79
CA THR A 390 0.57 -0.59 -25.04
C THR A 390 1.39 -1.85 -24.82
N TYR A 391 1.43 -2.40 -23.61
CA TYR A 391 2.06 -3.69 -23.35
C TYR A 391 1.17 -4.79 -23.95
N PRO A 392 1.66 -5.62 -24.90
CA PRO A 392 0.84 -6.63 -25.57
C PRO A 392 0.71 -7.89 -24.69
N ALA A 393 0.13 -7.72 -23.50
CA ALA A 393 0.07 -8.71 -22.44
C ALA A 393 -1.25 -8.57 -21.64
N GLU A 394 -1.62 -9.66 -20.94
CA GLU A 394 -2.66 -9.69 -19.91
C GLU A 394 -2.14 -9.15 -18.56
N HIS A 395 -2.95 -9.17 -17.50
CA HIS A 395 -2.66 -8.52 -16.22
C HIS A 395 -1.30 -8.92 -15.65
N LEU A 396 -1.02 -10.21 -15.50
CA LEU A 396 0.18 -10.67 -14.80
C LEU A 396 1.46 -10.45 -15.62
N SER A 397 1.44 -10.80 -16.90
CA SER A 397 2.61 -10.67 -17.78
C SER A 397 2.99 -9.21 -18.01
N THR A 398 2.03 -8.29 -17.88
CA THR A 398 2.29 -6.85 -17.94
C THR A 398 3.20 -6.39 -16.80
N ASP A 399 3.02 -6.90 -15.59
CA ASP A 399 3.88 -6.55 -14.45
C ASP A 399 5.37 -6.78 -14.78
N TRP A 400 5.70 -8.00 -15.22
CA TRP A 400 7.05 -8.35 -15.64
C TRP A 400 7.50 -7.58 -16.88
N GLY A 401 6.61 -7.41 -17.86
CA GLY A 401 6.91 -6.70 -19.10
C GLY A 401 7.22 -5.21 -18.88
N ALA A 402 6.64 -4.61 -17.84
CA ALA A 402 6.84 -3.21 -17.49
C ALA A 402 8.00 -2.98 -16.51
N ALA A 403 8.48 -4.01 -15.79
CA ALA A 403 9.47 -3.87 -14.72
C ALA A 403 10.75 -3.13 -15.14
N GLY A 404 11.21 -3.31 -16.38
CA GLY A 404 12.34 -2.57 -16.95
C GLY A 404 12.05 -1.07 -17.12
N ASP A 405 10.88 -0.73 -17.66
CA ASP A 405 10.45 0.66 -17.83
C ASP A 405 10.21 1.36 -16.49
N VAL A 406 9.64 0.63 -15.51
CA VAL A 406 9.47 1.11 -14.14
C VAL A 406 10.84 1.40 -13.50
N THR A 407 11.80 0.49 -13.63
CA THR A 407 13.17 0.67 -13.12
C THR A 407 13.85 1.88 -13.76
N ASN A 408 13.71 2.05 -15.08
CA ASN A 408 14.27 3.18 -15.81
C ASN A 408 13.60 4.50 -15.41
N PHE A 409 12.28 4.52 -15.30
CA PHE A 409 11.52 5.69 -14.88
C PHE A 409 11.98 6.17 -13.50
N LEU A 410 12.06 5.27 -12.51
CA LEU A 410 12.54 5.62 -11.18
C LEU A 410 14.02 6.00 -11.18
N GLY A 411 14.86 5.30 -11.96
CA GLY A 411 16.27 5.64 -12.12
C GLY A 411 16.51 7.05 -12.64
N ASP A 412 15.75 7.48 -13.64
CA ASP A 412 15.79 8.84 -14.15
C ASP A 412 15.37 9.87 -13.09
N ARG A 413 14.39 9.55 -12.23
CA ARG A 413 13.99 10.41 -11.11
C ARG A 413 15.06 10.48 -10.02
N PHE A 414 15.72 9.36 -9.69
CA PHE A 414 16.83 9.33 -8.75
C PHE A 414 18.04 10.13 -9.24
N GLU A 415 18.26 10.18 -10.56
CA GLU A 415 19.31 10.99 -11.19
C GLU A 415 18.87 12.44 -11.45
N GLY A 416 17.67 12.84 -11.00
CA GLY A 416 17.17 14.22 -11.13
C GLY A 416 16.81 14.63 -12.55
N LYS A 417 16.63 13.67 -13.47
CA LYS A 417 16.22 13.97 -14.85
C LYS A 417 14.75 14.40 -14.88
N PRO A 418 14.39 15.42 -15.68
CA PRO A 418 13.01 15.87 -15.80
C PRO A 418 12.12 14.77 -16.41
N ALA A 419 10.86 14.72 -15.98
CA ALA A 419 9.84 13.86 -16.57
C ALA A 419 8.96 14.65 -17.53
N GLN A 420 8.52 14.01 -18.62
CA GLN A 420 7.46 14.51 -19.47
C GLN A 420 6.25 13.61 -19.31
N GLY A 421 5.12 14.22 -18.93
CA GLY A 421 3.83 13.53 -18.93
C GLY A 421 3.28 13.40 -20.36
N ASN A 422 2.30 12.54 -20.54
CA ASN A 422 1.50 12.39 -21.76
C ASN A 422 -0.01 12.40 -21.45
N CYS A 423 -0.36 13.20 -20.44
CA CYS A 423 -1.63 13.91 -20.43
C CYS A 423 -1.70 14.81 -21.68
#